data_AF-A0A0K0EHJ4-F1
#
_entry.id   AF-A0A0K0EHJ4-F1
#
_cell.length_a   1.000
_cell.length_b   1.000
_cell.length_c   1.000
_cell.angle_alpha   90.00
_cell.angle_beta   90.00
_cell.angle_gamma   90.00
#
_symmetry.space_group_name_H-M   'P 1'
#
loop_
_entity.id
_entity.type
_entity.pdbx_description
1 polymer ?
#
loop_
_entity_poly.entity_id
_entity_poly.type
_entity_poly.pdbx_seq_one_letter_code
_entity_poly.pdbx_strand_id
1 'polypeptide(L)'
;MLTKEQISELSEKFPSISQEGGGSILYEDVKDALKLLGIDLPGYQLREVVQKPNGSDSITFGEFCNVYSNLAGQKNSLASSWKVGINSAQGSYKVQGLANHGADEIVHTIRVEEEVAFSNWINSHLSEDSDLKKYLPVNAETHELYQKLDDGLILCKLINLAVPETIDERVINKKNLNTYSKLENLTLSLMSAQAIGCNIVNIDADDLSKGRQHLVLGLLWQIIRIGLFNQIDLVNVPGLFRLLNDGENTDDLRKLSKEDILMRWVNYHLKKAGCNRQLKNFTSDVVDSEIYTHLLQQVAPPGSGVSLSPLNVSGNLQRATAMLQQADKINCREFVTPNDVCNGVYNLNLAFLANLFNKYPNLPELDLDETEHNINDIDGETREEKTYRNWMNSMGVKPFVNWLYGDLQDGLIIFQLYDIIKPGIVNWKNVVTTFRKLQMLMDKISNCNYAVQLGVQLRFSLVGIQGKDLYDGNRTLTLALVWQLMRAYTLTILSQCTNKNDGTLVTDKEIIAWVNEKLASSGKKTSIKSFQDSSISDGTVVIDLIDAIAPGTINYDMVKSGGESAKIANAKYAISSGRKIGAKIYALPEDIVEVKSKMVMTVFACLMARNYLPKMGC
;
A
#
# COMPACT_ATOMS: atom_id res chain seq x y z
N MET A 1 16.64 12.73 23.06
CA MET A 1 16.13 12.05 24.27
C MET A 1 14.92 11.24 23.90
N LEU A 2 14.79 10.04 24.47
CA LEU A 2 13.65 9.15 24.26
C LEU A 2 12.40 9.69 24.96
N THR A 3 11.22 9.45 24.39
CA THR A 3 9.94 9.74 25.05
C THR A 3 9.67 8.73 26.18
N LYS A 4 8.75 9.05 27.09
CA LYS A 4 8.34 8.11 28.14
C LYS A 4 7.76 6.81 27.56
N GLU A 5 7.00 6.92 26.48
CA GLU A 5 6.45 5.76 25.74
C GLU A 5 7.56 4.88 25.20
N GLN A 6 8.58 5.46 24.55
CA GLN A 6 9.74 4.73 24.05
C GLN A 6 10.53 4.03 25.17
N ILE A 7 10.65 4.66 26.34
CA ILE A 7 11.28 4.04 27.52
C ILE A 7 10.44 2.87 28.02
N SER A 8 9.11 3.01 28.06
CA SER A 8 8.18 1.95 28.46
C SER A 8 8.29 0.74 27.54
N GLU A 9 8.23 0.95 26.22
CA GLU A 9 8.33 -0.09 25.20
C GLU A 9 9.67 -0.85 25.28
N LEU A 10 10.76 -0.11 25.49
CA LEU A 10 12.08 -0.71 25.73
C LEU A 10 12.11 -1.53 27.03
N SER A 11 11.52 -1.04 28.12
CA SER A 11 11.51 -1.74 29.41
C SER A 11 10.70 -3.05 29.40
N GLU A 12 9.63 -3.11 28.59
CA GLU A 12 8.83 -4.32 28.42
C GLU A 12 9.61 -5.41 27.68
N LYS A 13 10.38 -5.02 26.66
CA LYS A 13 11.15 -5.98 25.84
C LYS A 13 12.51 -6.32 26.45
N PHE A 14 13.13 -5.39 27.17
CA PHE A 14 14.45 -5.52 27.78
C PHE A 14 14.34 -5.23 29.29
N PRO A 15 14.06 -6.25 30.13
CA PRO A 15 13.81 -6.08 31.57
C PRO A 15 14.96 -5.44 32.38
N SER A 16 16.15 -5.34 31.78
CA SER A 16 17.31 -4.64 32.33
C SER A 16 17.23 -3.12 32.22
N ILE A 17 16.21 -2.58 31.53
CA ILE A 17 15.90 -1.15 31.41
C ILE A 17 14.77 -0.82 32.39
N SER A 18 14.95 0.19 33.24
CA SER A 18 13.88 0.65 34.12
C SER A 18 12.89 1.56 33.38
N GLN A 19 11.61 1.53 33.79
CA GLN A 19 10.56 2.41 33.26
C GLN A 19 10.86 3.92 33.45
N GLU A 20 11.75 4.28 34.40
CA GLU A 20 12.19 5.65 34.63
C GLU A 20 13.38 6.08 33.77
N GLY A 21 13.95 5.19 32.94
CA GLY A 21 15.05 5.50 32.04
C GLY A 21 16.45 5.28 32.64
N GLY A 22 16.73 4.05 33.07
CA GLY A 22 18.05 3.62 33.56
C GLY A 22 18.33 2.15 33.25
N GLY A 23 19.48 1.64 33.70
CA GLY A 23 19.87 0.23 33.50
C GLY A 23 20.89 0.01 32.37
N SER A 24 20.88 -1.17 31.76
CA SER A 24 21.84 -1.54 30.70
C SER A 24 21.20 -2.45 29.66
N ILE A 25 21.78 -2.49 28.46
CA ILE A 25 21.34 -3.33 27.33
C ILE A 25 22.51 -4.20 26.90
N LEU A 26 22.30 -5.50 26.72
CA LEU A 26 23.33 -6.40 26.20
C LEU A 26 23.71 -5.96 24.78
N TYR A 27 24.99 -6.07 24.43
CA TYR A 27 25.48 -5.65 23.13
C TYR A 27 24.77 -6.36 21.96
N GLU A 28 24.38 -7.62 22.15
CA GLU A 28 23.61 -8.39 21.17
C GLU A 28 22.18 -7.86 20.95
N ASP A 29 21.59 -7.26 21.99
CA ASP A 29 20.23 -6.71 21.98
C ASP A 29 20.16 -5.27 21.45
N VAL A 30 21.28 -4.56 21.36
CA VAL A 30 21.32 -3.14 20.93
C VAL A 30 20.69 -2.97 19.55
N LYS A 31 20.90 -3.91 18.63
CA LYS A 31 20.29 -3.87 17.30
C LYS A 31 18.77 -3.93 17.40
N ASP A 32 18.25 -4.86 18.19
CA ASP A 32 16.81 -5.07 18.34
C ASP A 32 16.15 -3.93 19.11
N ALA A 33 16.87 -3.31 20.06
CA ALA A 33 16.44 -2.11 20.76
C ALA A 33 16.39 -0.89 19.82
N LEU A 34 17.40 -0.68 18.97
CA LEU A 34 17.36 0.38 17.95
C LEU A 34 16.23 0.15 16.94
N LYS A 35 16.01 -1.12 16.54
CA LYS A 35 14.95 -1.51 15.63
C LYS A 35 13.56 -1.25 16.21
N LEU A 36 13.37 -1.52 17.50
CA LEU A 36 12.14 -1.18 18.24
C LEU A 36 11.86 0.33 18.16
N LEU A 37 12.91 1.15 18.26
CA LEU A 37 12.83 2.61 18.12
C LEU A 37 12.84 3.12 16.66
N GLY A 38 12.67 2.24 15.66
CA GLY A 38 12.57 2.63 14.25
C GLY A 38 13.91 2.89 13.52
N ILE A 39 15.03 2.39 14.06
CA ILE A 39 16.36 2.44 13.43
C ILE A 39 16.86 1.00 13.20
N ASP A 40 16.72 0.49 11.97
CA ASP A 40 17.30 -0.80 11.58
C ASP A 40 18.68 -0.59 10.94
N LEU A 41 19.74 -1.04 11.63
CA LEU A 41 21.10 -0.99 11.15
C LEU A 41 21.64 -2.38 10.82
N PRO A 42 22.27 -2.58 9.65
CA PRO A 42 23.16 -3.70 9.39
C PRO A 42 24.20 -3.90 10.51
N GLY A 43 24.49 -5.15 10.86
CA GLY A 43 25.38 -5.47 11.98
C GLY A 43 26.81 -4.94 11.83
N TYR A 44 27.28 -4.66 10.62
CA TYR A 44 28.59 -4.02 10.40
C TYR A 44 28.58 -2.53 10.77
N GLN A 45 27.51 -1.78 10.42
CA GLN A 45 27.36 -0.38 10.80
C GLN A 45 27.17 -0.22 12.30
N LEU A 46 26.44 -1.15 12.93
CA LEU A 46 26.26 -1.16 14.39
C LEU A 46 27.61 -1.20 15.12
N ARG A 47 28.58 -1.98 14.62
CA ARG A 47 29.93 -2.08 15.21
C ARG A 47 30.76 -0.81 15.06
N GLU A 48 30.48 0.00 14.04
CA GLU A 48 31.16 1.30 13.84
C GLU A 48 30.60 2.36 14.78
N VAL A 49 29.30 2.33 15.05
CA VAL A 49 28.60 3.34 15.86
C VAL A 49 28.60 2.99 17.35
N VAL A 50 28.63 1.70 17.69
CA VAL A 50 28.63 1.20 19.07
C VAL A 50 29.91 0.38 19.31
N GLN A 51 30.90 1.00 19.92
CA GLN A 51 32.12 0.30 20.35
C GLN A 51 31.82 -0.51 21.61
N LYS A 52 31.98 -1.84 21.54
CA LYS A 52 31.91 -2.71 22.71
C LYS A 52 33.07 -2.35 23.67
N PRO A 53 32.81 -1.95 24.93
CA PRO A 53 33.88 -1.71 25.90
C PRO A 53 34.64 -3.01 26.18
N ASN A 54 35.97 -2.95 26.30
CA ASN A 54 36.78 -4.12 26.67
C ASN A 54 36.33 -4.66 28.03
N GLY A 55 35.81 -5.91 28.06
CA GLY A 55 35.39 -6.59 29.28
C GLY A 55 33.94 -6.34 29.72
N SER A 56 33.14 -5.59 28.96
CA SER A 56 31.68 -5.47 29.20
C SER A 56 30.88 -6.09 28.06
N ASP A 57 29.85 -6.86 28.41
CA ASP A 57 28.88 -7.42 27.46
C ASP A 57 27.63 -6.55 27.30
N SER A 58 27.55 -5.40 28.00
CA SER A 58 26.45 -4.46 27.93
C SER A 58 26.90 -3.00 27.80
N ILE A 59 26.00 -2.17 27.28
CA ILE A 59 26.08 -0.70 27.32
C ILE A 59 25.07 -0.16 28.32
N THR A 60 25.39 0.95 28.97
CA THR A 60 24.44 1.64 29.85
C THR A 60 23.29 2.24 29.04
N PHE A 61 22.13 2.41 29.68
CA PHE A 61 20.98 3.05 29.03
C PHE A 61 21.31 4.48 28.53
N GLY A 62 22.17 5.21 29.26
CA GLY A 62 22.64 6.53 28.83
C GLY A 62 23.50 6.49 27.56
N GLU A 63 24.40 5.52 27.43
CA GLU A 63 25.18 5.29 26.20
C GLU A 63 24.27 4.92 25.03
N PHE A 64 23.30 4.03 25.26
CA PHE A 64 22.30 3.68 24.26
C PHE A 64 21.51 4.91 23.79
N CYS A 65 21.07 5.77 24.72
CA CYS A 65 20.37 7.01 24.39
C CYS A 65 21.22 7.97 23.54
N ASN A 66 22.54 8.02 23.77
CA ASN A 66 23.47 8.82 22.97
C ASN A 66 23.65 8.25 21.57
N VAL A 67 23.83 6.93 21.45
CA VAL A 67 23.88 6.22 20.16
C VAL A 67 22.60 6.47 19.36
N TYR A 68 21.43 6.26 19.98
CA TYR A 68 20.14 6.52 19.37
C TYR A 68 20.00 7.99 18.95
N SER A 69 20.36 8.94 19.82
CA SER A 69 20.24 10.37 19.50
C SER A 69 21.16 10.79 18.35
N ASN A 70 22.35 10.22 18.24
CA ASN A 70 23.27 10.47 17.11
C ASN A 70 22.74 9.88 15.80
N LEU A 71 22.26 8.63 15.83
CA LEU A 71 21.69 7.97 14.65
C LEU A 71 20.40 8.64 14.18
N ALA A 72 19.51 8.97 15.13
CA ALA A 72 18.33 9.77 14.87
C ALA A 72 18.73 11.14 14.31
N GLY A 73 19.76 11.78 14.86
CA GLY A 73 20.31 13.04 14.37
C GLY A 73 20.85 12.97 12.94
N GLN A 74 21.54 11.89 12.55
CA GLN A 74 22.04 11.67 11.19
C GLN A 74 20.90 11.42 10.19
N LYS A 75 19.97 10.51 10.55
CA LYS A 75 18.72 10.29 9.79
C LYS A 75 17.95 11.60 9.62
N ASN A 76 17.90 12.41 10.66
CA ASN A 76 17.25 13.72 10.66
C ASN A 76 18.05 14.79 9.91
N SER A 77 19.38 14.73 9.85
CA SER A 77 20.20 15.65 9.05
C SER A 77 19.90 15.49 7.56
N LEU A 78 19.77 14.24 7.11
CA LEU A 78 19.26 13.91 5.77
C LEU A 78 17.81 14.40 5.59
N ALA A 79 16.93 14.23 6.60
CA ALA A 79 15.58 14.82 6.59
C ALA A 79 15.57 16.37 6.75
N SER A 80 16.67 17.00 7.14
CA SER A 80 16.79 18.46 7.25
C SER A 80 17.35 19.11 5.98
N SER A 81 17.95 18.31 5.09
CA SER A 81 18.31 18.71 3.73
C SER A 81 17.10 19.21 2.92
N TRP A 82 15.88 18.90 3.39
CA TRP A 82 14.61 19.48 2.96
C TRP A 82 14.63 21.02 2.93
N LYS A 83 15.43 21.70 3.77
CA LYS A 83 15.51 23.17 3.80
C LYS A 83 16.10 23.82 2.54
N VAL A 84 16.92 23.10 1.76
CA VAL A 84 17.75 23.73 0.72
C VAL A 84 17.00 23.95 -0.60
N GLY A 85 15.93 23.20 -0.90
CA GLY A 85 15.30 23.23 -2.24
C GLY A 85 13.85 23.73 -2.33
N ILE A 86 13.28 24.31 -1.27
CA ILE A 86 11.81 24.48 -1.15
C ILE A 86 11.27 25.81 -1.68
N ASN A 87 12.04 26.89 -1.74
CA ASN A 87 11.46 28.24 -1.91
C ASN A 87 10.94 28.56 -3.32
N SER A 88 11.14 27.71 -4.33
CA SER A 88 10.90 28.06 -5.75
C SER A 88 9.96 27.13 -6.52
N ALA A 89 9.56 25.97 -5.97
CA ALA A 89 8.68 25.04 -6.68
C ALA A 89 7.21 25.48 -6.59
N GLN A 90 6.68 26.05 -7.67
CA GLN A 90 5.27 26.40 -7.79
C GLN A 90 4.78 26.19 -9.22
N GLY A 91 3.54 25.72 -9.34
CA GLY A 91 2.79 25.73 -10.59
C GLY A 91 2.54 24.34 -11.15
N SER A 92 1.73 24.34 -12.20
CA SER A 92 1.46 23.14 -12.97
C SER A 92 1.73 23.41 -14.44
N TYR A 93 2.29 22.42 -15.13
CA TYR A 93 2.45 22.45 -16.56
C TYR A 93 1.64 21.33 -17.19
N LYS A 94 1.25 21.57 -18.44
CA LYS A 94 0.43 20.65 -19.22
C LYS A 94 1.35 19.85 -20.13
N VAL A 95 1.22 18.53 -20.08
CA VAL A 95 1.86 17.62 -21.04
C VAL A 95 0.77 17.06 -21.93
N GLN A 96 0.96 17.18 -23.25
CA GLN A 96 0.08 16.57 -24.24
C GLN A 96 0.26 15.06 -24.22
N GLY A 97 -0.84 14.31 -24.12
CA GLY A 97 -0.84 12.87 -24.36
C GLY A 97 -0.65 12.58 -25.84
N LEU A 98 0.18 11.59 -26.17
CA LEU A 98 0.30 11.04 -27.52
C LEU A 98 -0.90 10.11 -27.80
N ALA A 99 -2.10 10.67 -27.95
CA ALA A 99 -3.21 9.91 -28.52
C ALA A 99 -3.08 9.94 -30.05
N ASN A 100 -2.35 8.97 -30.61
CA ASN A 100 -2.47 8.68 -32.04
C ASN A 100 -3.91 8.18 -32.27
N HIS A 101 -4.75 9.03 -32.87
CA HIS A 101 -6.15 8.82 -33.29
C HIS A 101 -7.23 9.43 -32.37
N GLY A 102 -7.76 10.59 -32.80
CA GLY A 102 -9.04 11.16 -32.31
C GLY A 102 -8.91 12.62 -31.87
N ALA A 103 -9.84 13.47 -32.31
CA ALA A 103 -9.77 14.94 -32.20
C ALA A 103 -9.95 15.52 -30.77
N ASP A 104 -9.83 14.70 -29.72
CA ASP A 104 -9.87 15.15 -28.32
C ASP A 104 -8.48 14.95 -27.70
N GLU A 105 -7.65 16.00 -27.76
CA GLU A 105 -6.31 16.02 -27.16
C GLU A 105 -6.42 15.86 -25.63
N ILE A 106 -6.00 14.71 -25.10
CA ILE A 106 -5.94 14.49 -23.65
C ILE A 106 -4.76 15.26 -23.09
N VAL A 107 -5.06 16.25 -22.23
CA VAL A 107 -4.06 17.08 -21.56
C VAL A 107 -3.91 16.63 -20.12
N HIS A 108 -2.69 16.25 -19.72
CA HIS A 108 -2.36 15.91 -18.34
C HIS A 108 -1.71 17.10 -17.63
N THR A 109 -2.23 17.44 -16.45
CA THR A 109 -1.66 18.48 -15.58
C THR A 109 -0.69 17.85 -14.60
N ILE A 110 0.57 18.29 -14.64
CA ILE A 110 1.62 17.85 -13.71
C ILE A 110 1.85 18.96 -12.71
N ARG A 111 1.86 18.62 -11.42
CA ARG A 111 2.18 19.53 -10.32
C ARG A 111 3.64 19.38 -9.94
N VAL A 112 4.41 20.47 -10.02
CA VAL A 112 5.81 20.47 -9.60
C VAL A 112 5.90 20.20 -8.09
N GLU A 113 4.87 20.61 -7.34
CA GLU A 113 4.75 20.38 -5.89
C GLU A 113 4.80 18.88 -5.55
N GLU A 114 4.09 18.04 -6.31
CA GLU A 114 4.06 16.59 -6.07
C GLU A 114 5.40 15.92 -6.39
N GLU A 115 6.06 16.36 -7.47
CA GLU A 115 7.37 15.86 -7.84
C GLU A 115 8.42 16.12 -6.77
N VAL A 116 8.45 17.33 -6.21
CA VAL A 116 9.35 17.71 -5.12
C VAL A 116 9.04 16.93 -3.86
N ALA A 117 7.76 16.85 -3.47
CA ALA A 117 7.33 16.13 -2.28
C ALA A 117 7.68 14.64 -2.33
N PHE A 118 7.44 13.97 -3.47
CA PHE A 118 7.72 12.53 -3.62
C PHE A 118 9.22 12.25 -3.70
N SER A 119 10.01 13.12 -4.37
CA SER A 119 11.47 13.03 -4.37
C SER A 119 12.04 13.09 -2.96
N ASN A 120 11.59 14.06 -2.16
CA ASN A 120 12.04 14.22 -0.78
C ASN A 120 11.59 13.04 0.11
N TRP A 121 10.36 12.54 -0.08
CA TRP A 121 9.87 11.39 0.66
C TRP A 121 10.69 10.12 0.37
N ILE A 122 11.00 9.88 -0.91
CA ILE A 122 11.92 8.81 -1.34
C ILE A 122 13.27 8.95 -0.63
N ASN A 123 13.85 10.15 -0.63
CA ASN A 123 15.13 10.40 0.01
C ASN A 123 15.09 10.10 1.52
N SER A 124 14.05 10.53 2.24
CA SER A 124 13.92 10.29 3.68
C SER A 124 13.75 8.82 4.07
N HIS A 125 13.12 8.00 3.22
CA HIS A 125 12.73 6.63 3.58
C HIS A 125 13.62 5.56 2.96
N LEU A 126 14.33 5.88 1.88
CA LEU A 126 15.19 4.93 1.17
C LEU A 126 16.69 5.30 1.22
N SER A 127 17.10 6.35 1.95
CA SER A 127 18.52 6.79 2.02
C SER A 127 19.49 5.67 2.42
N GLU A 128 19.06 4.77 3.29
CA GLU A 128 19.88 3.68 3.82
C GLU A 128 19.89 2.43 2.93
N ASP A 129 19.08 2.38 1.86
CA ASP A 129 19.03 1.22 0.98
C ASP A 129 20.34 1.11 0.16
N SER A 130 21.07 0.02 0.41
CA SER A 130 22.38 -0.20 -0.18
C SER A 130 22.37 -0.34 -1.71
N ASP A 131 21.26 -0.80 -2.29
CA ASP A 131 21.09 -0.95 -3.75
C ASP A 131 20.82 0.41 -4.41
N LEU A 132 20.35 1.41 -3.64
CA LEU A 132 19.94 2.71 -4.14
C LEU A 132 21.00 3.83 -3.99
N LYS A 133 22.18 3.53 -3.45
CA LYS A 133 23.25 4.52 -3.20
C LYS A 133 23.65 5.36 -4.42
N LYS A 134 23.54 4.83 -5.65
CA LYS A 134 23.86 5.57 -6.88
C LYS A 134 22.70 6.42 -7.40
N TYR A 135 21.49 6.18 -6.91
CA TYR A 135 20.29 6.90 -7.30
C TYR A 135 19.97 8.02 -6.34
N LEU A 136 20.22 7.82 -5.04
CA LEU A 136 19.85 8.75 -3.99
C LEU A 136 21.01 9.70 -3.59
N PRO A 137 20.70 10.95 -3.22
CA PRO A 137 19.36 11.53 -3.22
C PRO A 137 18.86 11.85 -4.63
N VAL A 138 17.55 11.78 -4.83
CA VAL A 138 16.85 12.36 -5.99
C VAL A 138 16.78 13.87 -5.78
N ASN A 139 17.40 14.64 -6.66
CA ASN A 139 17.35 16.09 -6.63
C ASN A 139 16.00 16.60 -7.14
N ALA A 140 15.18 17.07 -6.20
CA ALA A 140 13.85 17.59 -6.42
C ALA A 140 13.77 18.79 -7.39
N GLU A 141 14.86 19.52 -7.63
CA GLU A 141 14.86 20.74 -8.47
C GLU A 141 15.17 20.47 -9.94
N THR A 142 15.82 19.35 -10.25
CA THR A 142 16.38 19.09 -11.60
C THR A 142 15.46 18.30 -12.52
N HIS A 143 14.24 18.02 -12.06
CA HIS A 143 13.31 17.10 -12.70
C HIS A 143 13.86 15.68 -12.97
N GLU A 144 14.91 15.26 -12.25
CA GLU A 144 15.58 13.98 -12.49
C GLU A 144 14.81 12.77 -11.94
N LEU A 145 13.74 13.00 -11.16
CA LEU A 145 12.91 11.94 -10.57
C LEU A 145 12.55 10.88 -11.62
N TYR A 146 12.02 11.30 -12.77
CA TYR A 146 11.57 10.40 -13.83
C TYR A 146 12.70 9.52 -14.39
N GLN A 147 13.90 10.08 -14.54
CA GLN A 147 15.08 9.35 -15.04
C GLN A 147 15.60 8.36 -13.99
N LYS A 148 15.55 8.72 -12.71
CA LYS A 148 15.99 7.86 -11.60
C LYS A 148 15.07 6.65 -11.39
N LEU A 149 13.82 6.72 -11.83
CA LEU A 149 12.84 5.63 -11.75
C LEU A 149 12.76 4.76 -13.02
N ASP A 150 13.49 5.10 -14.08
CA ASP A 150 13.37 4.49 -15.43
C ASP A 150 13.78 3.01 -15.51
N ASP A 151 14.41 2.48 -14.46
CA ASP A 151 14.85 1.09 -14.36
C ASP A 151 14.07 0.26 -13.34
N GLY A 152 13.06 0.87 -12.71
CA GLY A 152 12.15 0.22 -11.77
C GLY A 152 12.74 -0.11 -10.40
N LEU A 153 14.03 0.15 -10.13
CA LEU A 153 14.62 -0.26 -8.86
C LEU A 153 14.02 0.50 -7.67
N ILE A 154 13.92 1.83 -7.76
CA ILE A 154 13.26 2.65 -6.73
C ILE A 154 11.78 2.23 -6.58
N LEU A 155 11.06 1.97 -7.67
CA LEU A 155 9.65 1.54 -7.62
C LEU A 155 9.49 0.23 -6.85
N CYS A 156 10.33 -0.77 -7.13
CA CYS A 156 10.31 -2.03 -6.38
C CYS A 156 10.54 -1.82 -4.88
N LYS A 157 11.50 -0.97 -4.51
CA LYS A 157 11.80 -0.66 -3.11
C LYS A 157 10.67 0.11 -2.43
N LEU A 158 10.04 1.05 -3.14
CA LEU A 158 8.88 1.79 -2.65
C LEU A 158 7.67 0.89 -2.41
N ILE A 159 7.45 -0.12 -3.24
CA ILE A 159 6.37 -1.10 -3.05
C ILE A 159 6.62 -1.92 -1.77
N ASN A 160 7.86 -2.38 -1.55
CA ASN A 160 8.23 -3.08 -0.31
C ASN A 160 8.16 -2.16 0.92
N LEU A 161 8.41 -0.86 0.76
CA LEU A 161 8.22 0.13 1.83
C LEU A 161 6.72 0.31 2.16
N ALA A 162 5.86 0.39 1.15
CA ALA A 162 4.42 0.57 1.32
C ALA A 162 3.73 -0.69 1.88
N VAL A 163 4.13 -1.87 1.41
CA VAL A 163 3.64 -3.16 1.89
C VAL A 163 4.83 -4.12 1.97
N PRO A 164 5.38 -4.37 3.17
CA PRO A 164 6.52 -5.26 3.36
C PRO A 164 6.35 -6.62 2.71
N GLU A 165 7.45 -7.18 2.19
CA GLU A 165 7.51 -8.52 1.59
C GLU A 165 6.65 -8.74 0.34
N THR A 166 6.13 -7.68 -0.29
CA THR A 166 5.36 -7.79 -1.54
C THR A 166 6.21 -8.30 -2.70
N ILE A 167 7.45 -7.82 -2.81
CA ILE A 167 8.45 -8.21 -3.79
C ILE A 167 9.59 -8.92 -3.07
N ASP A 168 9.89 -10.14 -3.49
CA ASP A 168 11.06 -10.85 -3.05
C ASP A 168 12.34 -10.19 -3.59
N GLU A 169 13.19 -9.70 -2.68
CA GLU A 169 14.45 -9.02 -3.00
C GLU A 169 15.39 -9.83 -3.90
N ARG A 170 15.26 -11.16 -3.94
CA ARG A 170 16.06 -12.05 -4.80
C ARG A 170 15.67 -11.95 -6.29
N VAL A 171 14.48 -11.44 -6.59
CA VAL A 171 13.94 -11.36 -7.96
C VAL A 171 14.31 -10.05 -8.65
N ILE A 172 14.59 -9.00 -7.87
CA ILE A 172 14.93 -7.67 -8.35
C ILE A 172 16.31 -7.68 -9.03
N ASN A 173 16.39 -7.16 -10.25
CA ASN A 173 17.68 -6.92 -10.90
C ASN A 173 18.33 -5.66 -10.31
N LYS A 174 19.49 -5.79 -9.66
CA LYS A 174 20.11 -4.69 -8.89
C LYS A 174 21.37 -4.08 -9.51
N LYS A 175 22.11 -4.86 -10.30
CA LYS A 175 23.45 -4.49 -10.81
C LYS A 175 23.52 -4.72 -12.31
N ASN A 176 24.36 -3.92 -12.99
CA ASN A 176 24.64 -4.01 -14.43
C ASN A 176 23.36 -4.10 -15.29
N LEU A 177 22.43 -3.18 -15.04
CA LEU A 177 21.12 -3.18 -15.71
C LEU A 177 21.28 -2.84 -17.18
N ASN A 178 20.77 -3.73 -18.03
CA ASN A 178 20.62 -3.52 -19.47
C ASN A 178 19.13 -3.25 -19.77
N THR A 179 18.80 -2.91 -21.00
CA THR A 179 17.41 -2.60 -21.41
C THR A 179 16.41 -3.67 -20.99
N TYR A 180 16.79 -4.95 -21.10
CA TYR A 180 15.92 -6.07 -20.74
C TYR A 180 15.72 -6.16 -19.21
N SER A 181 16.79 -6.10 -18.40
CA SER A 181 16.66 -6.20 -16.95
C SER A 181 16.02 -4.97 -16.30
N LYS A 182 16.12 -3.79 -16.93
CA LYS A 182 15.29 -2.62 -16.59
C LYS A 182 13.81 -2.90 -16.83
N LEU A 183 13.44 -3.41 -18.00
CA LEU A 183 12.06 -3.72 -18.35
C LEU A 183 11.45 -4.78 -17.42
N GLU A 184 12.23 -5.79 -17.03
CA GLU A 184 11.82 -6.79 -16.04
C GLU A 184 11.52 -6.17 -14.67
N ASN A 185 12.35 -5.25 -14.18
CA ASN A 185 12.11 -4.55 -12.92
C ASN A 185 10.86 -3.67 -12.99
N LEU A 186 10.66 -2.93 -14.09
CA LEU A 186 9.47 -2.12 -14.29
C LEU A 186 8.21 -2.99 -14.32
N THR A 187 8.26 -4.12 -15.03
CA THR A 187 7.17 -5.11 -15.07
C THR A 187 6.87 -5.67 -13.68
N LEU A 188 7.92 -6.08 -12.95
CA LEU A 188 7.81 -6.54 -11.57
C LEU A 188 7.15 -5.50 -10.67
N SER A 189 7.55 -4.23 -10.80
CA SER A 189 6.99 -3.13 -10.01
C SER A 189 5.51 -2.90 -10.35
N LEU A 190 5.13 -2.91 -11.62
CA LEU A 190 3.74 -2.72 -12.04
C LEU A 190 2.82 -3.85 -11.56
N MET A 191 3.22 -5.10 -11.77
CA MET A 191 2.42 -6.25 -11.33
C MET A 191 2.32 -6.31 -9.80
N SER A 192 3.35 -5.86 -9.08
CA SER A 192 3.35 -5.83 -7.62
C SER A 192 2.53 -4.65 -7.07
N ALA A 193 2.61 -3.47 -7.71
CA ALA A 193 1.74 -2.33 -7.41
C ALA A 193 0.26 -2.71 -7.60
N GLN A 194 -0.05 -3.41 -8.70
CA GLN A 194 -1.39 -3.95 -8.94
C GLN A 194 -1.85 -4.88 -7.82
N ALA A 195 -0.98 -5.79 -7.35
CA ALA A 195 -1.30 -6.74 -6.30
C ALA A 195 -1.54 -6.11 -4.92
N ILE A 196 -1.01 -4.91 -4.65
CA ILE A 196 -1.28 -4.14 -3.43
C ILE A 196 -2.48 -3.20 -3.55
N GLY A 197 -3.11 -3.12 -4.73
CA GLY A 197 -4.33 -2.35 -4.98
C GLY A 197 -4.16 -1.08 -5.79
N CYS A 198 -2.97 -0.82 -6.38
CA CYS A 198 -2.82 0.29 -7.32
C CYS A 198 -3.59 0.00 -8.61
N ASN A 199 -4.30 1.01 -9.12
CA ASN A 199 -4.86 0.98 -10.45
C ASN A 199 -3.77 1.35 -11.47
N ILE A 200 -3.33 0.35 -12.24
CA ILE A 200 -2.33 0.49 -13.30
C ILE A 200 -2.95 0.47 -14.70
N VAL A 201 -4.26 0.67 -14.83
CA VAL A 201 -4.92 0.77 -16.15
C VAL A 201 -4.28 1.93 -16.92
N ASN A 202 -3.83 1.64 -18.15
CA ASN A 202 -3.07 2.56 -19.02
C ASN A 202 -1.69 2.97 -18.50
N ILE A 203 -1.06 2.14 -17.66
CA ILE A 203 0.36 2.26 -17.30
C ILE A 203 1.08 0.99 -17.73
N ASP A 204 1.98 1.10 -18.71
CA ASP A 204 2.85 0.00 -19.09
C ASP A 204 4.32 0.24 -18.71
N ALA A 205 5.15 -0.78 -18.85
CA ALA A 205 6.56 -0.69 -18.48
C ALA A 205 7.36 0.21 -19.45
N ASP A 206 6.93 0.33 -20.70
CA ASP A 206 7.56 1.22 -21.69
C ASP A 206 7.30 2.69 -21.33
N ASP A 207 6.08 3.02 -20.90
CA ASP A 207 5.68 4.34 -20.40
C ASP A 207 6.57 4.82 -19.25
N LEU A 208 6.81 3.94 -18.28
CA LEU A 208 7.67 4.22 -17.13
C LEU A 208 9.14 4.32 -17.55
N SER A 209 9.61 3.47 -18.46
CA SER A 209 10.99 3.54 -18.98
C SER A 209 11.27 4.84 -19.74
N LYS A 210 10.25 5.43 -20.35
CA LYS A 210 10.31 6.74 -21.03
C LYS A 210 10.13 7.91 -20.07
N GLY A 211 9.91 7.65 -18.78
CA GLY A 211 9.72 8.68 -17.76
C GLY A 211 8.45 9.52 -17.99
N ARG A 212 7.36 8.93 -18.49
CA ARG A 212 6.09 9.66 -18.70
C ARG A 212 5.57 10.22 -17.39
N GLN A 213 5.75 11.52 -17.21
CA GLN A 213 5.70 12.18 -15.91
C GLN A 213 4.38 12.00 -15.16
N HIS A 214 3.24 12.18 -15.84
CA HIS A 214 1.91 12.03 -15.22
C HIS A 214 1.62 10.58 -14.77
N LEU A 215 2.18 9.57 -15.46
CA LEU A 215 2.03 8.16 -15.09
C LEU A 215 2.97 7.80 -13.93
N VAL A 216 4.20 8.30 -13.95
CA VAL A 216 5.16 8.11 -12.86
C VAL A 216 4.65 8.74 -11.56
N LEU A 217 4.24 10.01 -11.59
CA LEU A 217 3.68 10.68 -10.39
C LEU A 217 2.38 10.03 -9.93
N GLY A 218 1.49 9.67 -10.86
CA GLY A 218 0.26 8.97 -10.54
C GLY A 218 0.49 7.63 -9.85
N LEU A 219 1.49 6.85 -10.30
CA LEU A 219 1.87 5.59 -9.68
C LEU A 219 2.53 5.81 -8.31
N LEU A 220 3.45 6.77 -8.20
CA LEU A 220 4.10 7.14 -6.94
C LEU A 220 3.09 7.52 -5.88
N TRP A 221 2.14 8.40 -6.22
CA TRP A 221 1.09 8.80 -5.28
C TRP A 221 0.28 7.60 -4.79
N GLN A 222 -0.12 6.69 -5.68
CA GLN A 222 -0.88 5.50 -5.29
C GLN A 222 -0.09 4.61 -4.31
N ILE A 223 1.20 4.36 -4.58
CA ILE A 223 2.08 3.56 -3.71
C ILE A 223 2.25 4.24 -2.34
N ILE A 224 2.56 5.54 -2.34
CA ILE A 224 2.73 6.35 -1.13
C ILE A 224 1.44 6.33 -0.30
N ARG A 225 0.29 6.59 -0.93
CA ARG A 225 -1.01 6.62 -0.26
C ARG A 225 -1.33 5.28 0.40
N ILE A 226 -1.10 4.15 -0.29
CA ILE A 226 -1.28 2.82 0.30
C ILE A 226 -0.38 2.65 1.52
N GLY A 227 0.90 3.02 1.41
CA GLY A 227 1.86 2.92 2.52
C GLY A 227 1.52 3.80 3.71
N LEU A 228 0.99 5.00 3.50
CA LEU A 228 0.58 5.90 4.57
C LEU A 228 -0.71 5.43 5.27
N PHE A 229 -1.61 4.77 4.53
CA PHE A 229 -2.94 4.44 5.03
C PHE A 229 -3.06 3.03 5.60
N ASN A 230 -2.08 2.16 5.34
CA ASN A 230 -2.09 0.76 5.80
C ASN A 230 -2.10 0.60 7.32
N GLN A 231 -1.69 1.63 8.08
CA GLN A 231 -1.63 1.65 9.55
C GLN A 231 -2.81 2.38 10.20
N ILE A 232 -3.68 3.02 9.40
CA ILE A 232 -4.79 3.83 9.90
C ILE A 232 -6.02 2.94 10.06
N ASP A 233 -6.02 2.05 11.05
CA ASP A 233 -7.15 1.19 11.39
C ASP A 233 -7.23 0.86 12.88
N LEU A 234 -8.36 0.27 13.29
CA LEU A 234 -8.66 -0.07 14.69
C LEU A 234 -7.74 -1.15 15.28
N VAL A 235 -7.06 -1.94 14.44
CA VAL A 235 -6.15 -3.01 14.91
C VAL A 235 -4.79 -2.40 15.25
N ASN A 236 -4.28 -1.54 14.38
CA ASN A 236 -3.00 -0.86 14.56
C ASN A 236 -3.11 0.32 15.54
N VAL A 237 -4.26 1.00 15.57
CA VAL A 237 -4.51 2.15 16.45
C VAL A 237 -5.88 1.98 17.15
N PRO A 238 -5.96 1.18 18.23
CA PRO A 238 -7.21 0.96 18.97
C PRO A 238 -7.87 2.25 19.46
N GLY A 239 -7.06 3.28 19.78
CA GLY A 239 -7.53 4.61 20.17
C GLY A 239 -8.42 5.31 19.14
N LEU A 240 -8.47 4.86 17.88
CA LEU A 240 -9.42 5.35 16.88
C LEU A 240 -10.88 5.19 17.33
N PHE A 241 -11.18 4.28 18.27
CA PHE A 241 -12.48 4.18 18.92
C PHE A 241 -12.97 5.52 19.50
N ARG A 242 -12.06 6.40 19.96
CA ARG A 242 -12.38 7.73 20.49
C ARG A 242 -12.94 8.70 19.43
N LEU A 243 -12.92 8.33 18.15
CA LEU A 243 -13.40 9.13 17.02
C LEU A 243 -14.86 8.81 16.62
N LEU A 244 -15.52 7.90 17.34
CA LEU A 244 -16.94 7.65 17.18
C LEU A 244 -17.75 8.89 17.60
N ASN A 245 -18.74 9.25 16.78
CA ASN A 245 -19.74 10.22 17.17
C ASN A 245 -20.80 9.56 18.06
N ASP A 246 -21.60 10.39 18.73
CA ASP A 246 -22.71 9.90 19.55
C ASP A 246 -23.65 8.99 18.74
N GLY A 247 -23.81 7.75 19.20
CA GLY A 247 -24.68 6.75 18.59
C GLY A 247 -24.05 5.89 17.49
N GLU A 248 -22.78 6.09 17.17
CA GLU A 248 -22.03 5.23 16.24
C GLU A 248 -21.33 4.08 16.96
N ASN A 249 -21.01 3.02 16.22
CA ASN A 249 -20.23 1.87 16.70
C ASN A 249 -18.97 1.62 15.84
N THR A 250 -18.19 0.60 16.20
CA THR A 250 -16.94 0.25 15.51
C THR A 250 -17.14 -0.12 14.03
N ASP A 251 -18.28 -0.68 13.64
CA ASP A 251 -18.61 -0.96 12.24
C ASP A 251 -18.81 0.32 11.43
N ASP A 252 -19.36 1.38 12.04
CA ASP A 252 -19.50 2.68 11.37
C ASP A 252 -18.13 3.30 11.09
N LEU A 253 -17.17 3.12 12.00
CA LEU A 253 -15.78 3.55 11.79
C LEU A 253 -15.09 2.73 10.68
N ARG A 254 -15.33 1.42 10.58
CA ARG A 254 -14.79 0.57 9.50
C ARG A 254 -15.28 0.96 8.11
N LYS A 255 -16.51 1.49 8.00
CA LYS A 255 -17.11 1.95 6.74
C LYS A 255 -16.52 3.28 6.26
N LEU A 256 -15.81 4.02 7.11
CA LEU A 256 -15.22 5.29 6.72
C LEU A 256 -14.04 5.09 5.78
N SER A 257 -13.88 6.03 4.86
CA SER A 257 -12.60 6.19 4.17
C SER A 257 -11.52 6.59 5.18
N LYS A 258 -10.26 6.30 4.84
CA LYS A 258 -9.12 6.70 5.67
C LYS A 258 -9.02 8.24 5.76
N GLU A 259 -9.41 8.93 4.70
CA GLU A 259 -9.61 10.39 4.69
C GLU A 259 -10.62 10.85 5.75
N ASP A 260 -11.78 10.20 5.83
CA ASP A 260 -12.81 10.54 6.83
C ASP A 260 -12.34 10.26 8.26
N ILE A 261 -11.60 9.16 8.48
CA ILE A 261 -10.96 8.86 9.77
C ILE A 261 -9.99 10.00 10.14
N LEU A 262 -9.13 10.43 9.22
CA LEU A 262 -8.21 11.55 9.46
C LEU A 262 -8.96 12.85 9.74
N MET A 263 -10.06 13.14 9.02
CA MET A 263 -10.87 14.33 9.31
C MET A 263 -11.48 14.29 10.71
N ARG A 264 -12.01 13.14 11.14
CA ARG A 264 -12.52 12.96 12.51
C ARG A 264 -11.42 13.11 13.55
N TRP A 265 -10.25 12.55 13.29
CA TRP A 265 -9.09 12.68 14.15
C TRP A 265 -8.64 14.14 14.33
N VAL A 266 -8.55 14.90 13.24
CA VAL A 266 -8.23 16.34 13.33
C VAL A 266 -9.31 17.07 14.14
N ASN A 267 -10.58 16.83 13.84
CA ASN A 267 -11.69 17.51 14.53
C ASN A 267 -11.79 17.15 16.03
N TYR A 268 -11.43 15.92 16.41
CA TYR A 268 -11.30 15.49 17.80
C TYR A 268 -10.28 16.38 18.55
N HIS A 269 -9.09 16.55 17.96
CA HIS A 269 -8.03 17.38 18.55
C HIS A 269 -8.36 18.87 18.53
N LEU A 270 -9.00 19.38 17.47
CA LEU A 270 -9.48 20.77 17.45
C LEU A 270 -10.48 21.06 18.58
N LYS A 271 -11.42 20.14 18.83
CA LYS A 271 -12.38 20.26 19.94
C LYS A 271 -11.66 20.29 21.30
N LYS A 272 -10.66 19.43 21.50
CA LYS A 272 -9.82 19.43 22.71
C LYS A 272 -9.01 20.72 22.88
N ALA A 273 -8.55 21.32 21.78
CA ALA A 273 -7.86 22.61 21.80
C ALA A 273 -8.79 23.81 22.09
N GLY A 274 -10.11 23.61 22.16
CA GLY A 274 -11.09 24.70 22.22
C GLY A 274 -11.14 25.53 20.93
N CYS A 275 -10.69 24.96 19.81
CA CYS A 275 -10.74 25.60 18.50
C CYS A 275 -12.14 25.47 17.90
N ASN A 276 -12.74 26.60 17.50
CA ASN A 276 -14.08 26.63 16.90
C ASN A 276 -14.11 26.27 15.40
N ARG A 277 -12.96 25.90 14.82
CA ARG A 277 -12.84 25.48 13.42
C ARG A 277 -13.12 23.98 13.30
N GLN A 278 -13.51 23.56 12.11
CA GLN A 278 -13.64 22.16 11.74
C GLN A 278 -13.01 21.93 10.37
N LEU A 279 -12.29 20.84 10.23
CA LEU A 279 -11.78 20.33 8.96
C LEU A 279 -12.89 19.55 8.25
N LYS A 280 -13.32 20.02 7.08
CA LYS A 280 -14.30 19.35 6.21
C LYS A 280 -13.71 18.92 4.87
N ASN A 281 -12.54 19.44 4.53
CA ASN A 281 -11.78 19.09 3.34
C ASN A 281 -10.29 19.40 3.53
N PHE A 282 -9.43 18.78 2.74
CA PHE A 282 -7.96 18.94 2.79
C PHE A 282 -7.44 20.07 1.87
N THR A 283 -8.31 21.01 1.51
CA THR A 283 -8.03 22.09 0.55
C THR A 283 -8.26 23.46 1.18
N SER A 284 -9.44 24.06 1.01
CA SER A 284 -9.77 25.41 1.49
C SER A 284 -9.68 25.58 3.00
N ASP A 285 -9.92 24.53 3.79
CA ASP A 285 -10.03 24.66 5.25
C ASP A 285 -8.66 24.79 5.94
N VAL A 286 -7.58 24.39 5.27
CA VAL A 286 -6.21 24.34 5.84
C VAL A 286 -5.29 25.47 5.35
N VAL A 287 -5.73 26.26 4.37
CA VAL A 287 -4.87 27.24 3.65
C VAL A 287 -4.31 28.35 4.55
N ASP A 288 -4.98 28.64 5.65
CA ASP A 288 -4.57 29.66 6.64
C ASP A 288 -3.64 29.11 7.73
N SER A 289 -3.36 27.80 7.72
CA SER A 289 -2.53 27.08 8.69
C SER A 289 -3.00 27.13 10.16
N GLU A 290 -4.22 27.59 10.45
CA GLU A 290 -4.74 27.64 11.84
C GLU A 290 -5.07 26.26 12.36
N ILE A 291 -5.79 25.45 11.55
CA ILE A 291 -6.12 24.06 11.89
C ILE A 291 -4.85 23.26 12.17
N TYR A 292 -3.85 23.34 11.29
CA TYR A 292 -2.58 22.64 11.46
C TYR A 292 -1.80 23.13 12.67
N THR A 293 -1.82 24.43 12.98
CA THR A 293 -1.13 24.97 14.16
C THR A 293 -1.72 24.44 15.46
N HIS A 294 -3.06 24.42 15.57
CA HIS A 294 -3.74 23.82 16.73
C HIS A 294 -3.49 22.31 16.81
N LEU A 295 -3.63 21.60 15.69
CA LEU A 295 -3.40 20.16 15.64
C LEU A 295 -1.99 19.79 16.09
N LEU A 296 -0.96 20.44 15.54
CA LEU A 296 0.44 20.18 15.91
C LEU A 296 0.67 20.36 17.41
N GLN A 297 0.11 21.42 18.01
CA GLN A 297 0.24 21.63 19.45
C GLN A 297 -0.48 20.56 20.28
N GLN A 298 -1.61 20.04 19.80
CA GLN A 298 -2.35 18.98 20.49
C GLN A 298 -1.66 17.62 20.40
N VAL A 299 -1.06 17.28 19.26
CA VAL A 299 -0.51 15.93 19.03
C VAL A 299 0.97 15.82 19.39
N ALA A 300 1.69 16.93 19.46
CA ALA A 300 3.11 16.92 19.79
C ALA A 300 3.35 16.44 21.23
N PRO A 301 4.39 15.62 21.47
CA PRO A 301 4.74 15.18 22.82
C PRO A 301 5.03 16.37 23.76
N PRO A 302 4.70 16.26 25.06
CA PRO A 302 5.05 17.28 26.04
C PRO A 302 6.56 17.57 26.03
N GLY A 303 6.95 18.85 26.07
CA GLY A 303 8.35 19.27 26.04
C GLY A 303 9.00 19.32 24.65
N SER A 304 8.30 18.95 23.58
CA SER A 304 8.77 19.10 22.18
C SER A 304 9.04 20.57 21.76
N GLY A 305 8.53 21.53 22.52
CA GLY A 305 8.64 22.96 22.21
C GLY A 305 7.72 23.43 21.08
N VAL A 306 6.82 22.57 20.58
CA VAL A 306 5.73 22.97 19.68
C VAL A 306 4.80 23.95 20.39
N SER A 307 4.41 25.02 19.70
CA SER A 307 3.66 26.13 20.28
C SER A 307 2.66 26.72 19.30
N LEU A 308 1.70 27.49 19.83
CA LEU A 308 0.72 28.24 19.04
C LEU A 308 1.26 29.56 18.47
N SER A 309 2.57 29.83 18.56
CA SER A 309 3.18 31.06 18.05
C SER A 309 2.86 31.39 16.58
N PRO A 310 2.65 30.41 15.65
CA PRO A 310 2.24 30.74 14.28
C PRO A 310 0.92 31.50 14.18
N LEU A 311 -0.01 31.35 15.14
CA LEU A 311 -1.31 32.06 15.11
C LEU A 311 -1.15 33.58 15.17
N ASN A 312 -0.03 34.08 15.72
CA ASN A 312 0.27 35.50 15.79
C ASN A 312 0.94 36.04 14.51
N VAL A 313 1.26 35.17 13.55
CA VAL A 313 1.90 35.56 12.30
C VAL A 313 0.84 36.01 11.30
N SER A 314 0.99 37.24 10.80
CA SER A 314 0.14 37.80 9.75
C SER A 314 0.54 37.27 8.36
N GLY A 315 -0.46 36.95 7.54
CA GLY A 315 -0.29 36.43 6.19
C GLY A 315 -0.18 34.90 6.15
N ASN A 316 -0.94 34.26 5.24
CA ASN A 316 -1.04 32.81 5.16
C ASN A 316 0.31 32.15 4.90
N LEU A 317 1.11 32.70 3.97
CA LEU A 317 2.40 32.12 3.59
C LEU A 317 3.42 32.17 4.73
N GLN A 318 3.52 33.31 5.42
CA GLN A 318 4.39 33.49 6.57
C GLN A 318 3.93 32.60 7.73
N ARG A 319 2.62 32.47 7.94
CA ARG A 319 2.05 31.58 8.95
C ARG A 319 2.30 30.12 8.64
N ALA A 320 2.10 29.68 7.40
CA ALA A 320 2.41 28.32 6.95
C ALA A 320 3.89 27.99 7.15
N THR A 321 4.78 28.95 6.88
CA THR A 321 6.21 28.79 7.15
C THR A 321 6.49 28.57 8.63
N ALA A 322 5.89 29.39 9.51
CA ALA A 322 6.04 29.26 10.96
C ALA A 322 5.39 27.98 11.51
N MET A 323 4.28 27.54 10.93
CA MET A 323 3.59 26.29 11.27
C MET A 323 4.45 25.07 10.91
N LEU A 324 5.05 25.05 9.73
CA LEU A 324 5.95 23.96 9.34
C LEU A 324 7.26 23.94 10.15
N GLN A 325 7.73 25.09 10.64
CA GLN A 325 8.81 25.13 11.63
C GLN A 325 8.39 24.50 12.97
N GLN A 326 7.11 24.48 13.33
CA GLN A 326 6.63 23.70 14.48
C GLN A 326 6.60 22.21 14.15
N ALA A 327 6.16 21.82 12.95
CA ALA A 327 6.19 20.42 12.51
C ALA A 327 7.62 19.85 12.46
N ASP A 328 8.61 20.68 12.12
CA ASP A 328 10.05 20.32 12.15
C ASP A 328 10.52 19.89 13.53
N LYS A 329 9.98 20.48 14.62
CA LYS A 329 10.38 20.14 15.99
C LYS A 329 10.05 18.69 16.38
N ILE A 330 9.11 18.08 15.67
CA ILE A 330 8.67 16.70 15.85
C ILE A 330 8.91 15.83 14.60
N ASN A 331 9.73 16.29 13.65
CA ASN A 331 10.08 15.55 12.42
C ASN A 331 8.85 15.12 11.56
N CYS A 332 7.83 15.98 11.47
CA CYS A 332 6.60 15.73 10.71
C CYS A 332 6.38 16.68 9.53
N ARG A 333 7.38 17.44 9.11
CA ARG A 333 7.24 18.44 8.01
C ARG A 333 6.94 17.84 6.62
N GLU A 334 7.19 16.55 6.43
CA GLU A 334 7.22 15.89 5.12
C GLU A 334 5.95 16.15 4.27
N PHE A 335 6.09 16.06 2.95
CA PHE A 335 5.08 16.28 1.90
C PHE A 335 4.72 17.73 1.53
N VAL A 336 4.68 18.68 2.48
CA VAL A 336 4.17 20.03 2.19
C VAL A 336 5.21 21.13 2.34
N THR A 337 5.18 22.07 1.40
CA THR A 337 5.80 23.39 1.50
C THR A 337 4.77 24.41 2.01
N PRO A 338 5.20 25.61 2.47
CA PRO A 338 4.27 26.68 2.84
C PRO A 338 3.28 27.03 1.72
N ASN A 339 3.73 26.95 0.46
CA ASN A 339 2.90 27.24 -0.70
C ASN A 339 1.86 26.14 -0.94
N ASP A 340 2.21 24.87 -0.74
CA ASP A 340 1.27 23.76 -0.95
C ASP A 340 0.10 23.82 0.01
N VAL A 341 0.38 24.20 1.26
CA VAL A 341 -0.63 24.45 2.28
C VAL A 341 -1.53 25.60 1.83
N CYS A 342 -0.94 26.77 1.49
CA CYS A 342 -1.71 27.94 1.08
C CYS A 342 -2.51 27.75 -0.22
N ASN A 343 -2.02 26.92 -1.14
CA ASN A 343 -2.69 26.58 -2.39
C ASN A 343 -3.73 25.45 -2.21
N GLY A 344 -3.82 24.84 -1.04
CA GLY A 344 -4.77 23.76 -0.76
C GLY A 344 -4.51 22.52 -1.63
N VAL A 345 -3.24 22.12 -1.81
CA VAL A 345 -2.89 20.95 -2.63
C VAL A 345 -3.33 19.66 -1.92
N TYR A 346 -4.47 19.13 -2.34
CA TYR A 346 -5.16 18.00 -1.69
C TYR A 346 -4.25 16.82 -1.34
N ASN A 347 -3.52 16.24 -2.30
CA ASN A 347 -2.70 15.04 -2.09
C ASN A 347 -1.62 15.28 -1.04
N LEU A 348 -0.95 16.44 -1.07
CA LEU A 348 0.15 16.76 -0.16
C LEU A 348 -0.36 17.07 1.25
N ASN A 349 -1.45 17.84 1.38
CA ASN A 349 -2.08 18.10 2.67
C ASN A 349 -2.61 16.82 3.33
N LEU A 350 -3.17 15.91 2.54
CA LEU A 350 -3.60 14.61 3.01
C LEU A 350 -2.42 13.75 3.47
N ALA A 351 -1.34 13.71 2.68
CA ALA A 351 -0.13 12.97 3.02
C ALA A 351 0.56 13.50 4.28
N PHE A 352 0.62 14.83 4.43
CA PHE A 352 1.13 15.49 5.64
C PHE A 352 0.35 15.06 6.89
N LEU A 353 -0.98 15.07 6.82
CA LEU A 353 -1.82 14.63 7.95
C LEU A 353 -1.70 13.14 8.24
N ALA A 354 -1.63 12.29 7.21
CA ALA A 354 -1.45 10.86 7.38
C ALA A 354 -0.10 10.55 8.05
N ASN A 355 0.98 11.22 7.62
CA ASN A 355 2.29 11.09 8.25
C ASN A 355 2.28 11.56 9.71
N LEU A 356 1.63 12.70 9.98
CA LEU A 356 1.48 13.22 11.34
C LEU A 356 0.69 12.25 12.22
N PHE A 357 -0.40 11.67 11.70
CA PHE A 357 -1.20 10.66 12.41
C PHE A 357 -0.40 9.41 12.71
N ASN A 358 0.33 8.86 11.74
CA ASN A 358 1.10 7.62 11.93
C ASN A 358 2.21 7.77 12.98
N LYS A 359 2.75 8.98 13.16
CA LYS A 359 3.78 9.28 14.16
C LYS A 359 3.19 9.71 15.51
N TYR A 360 2.10 10.47 15.50
CA TYR A 360 1.52 11.11 16.67
C TYR A 360 -0.01 11.07 16.65
N PRO A 361 -0.64 9.89 16.80
CA PRO A 361 -2.10 9.81 16.87
C PRO A 361 -2.64 10.54 18.11
N ASN A 362 -1.91 10.47 19.23
CA ASN A 362 -2.23 11.08 20.52
C ASN A 362 -3.70 10.87 20.96
N LEU A 363 -4.21 9.66 20.77
CA LEU A 363 -5.55 9.27 21.23
C LEU A 363 -5.42 8.54 22.56
N PRO A 364 -6.26 8.84 23.57
CA PRO A 364 -6.25 8.11 24.83
C PRO A 364 -6.45 6.61 24.59
N GLU A 365 -5.62 5.81 25.25
CA GLU A 365 -5.78 4.36 25.29
C GLU A 365 -7.16 4.00 25.84
N LEU A 366 -7.62 2.82 25.44
CA LEU A 366 -8.85 2.23 25.95
C LEU A 366 -8.52 1.54 27.26
N ASP A 367 -9.43 1.64 28.23
CA ASP A 367 -9.30 0.80 29.42
C ASP A 367 -9.59 -0.68 29.09
N LEU A 368 -9.33 -1.57 30.05
CA LEU A 368 -9.50 -3.02 29.85
C LEU A 368 -10.95 -3.36 29.49
N ASP A 369 -11.93 -2.74 30.14
CA ASP A 369 -13.34 -2.98 29.87
C ASP A 369 -13.71 -2.50 28.46
N GLU A 370 -13.29 -1.31 28.05
CA GLU A 370 -13.50 -0.79 26.71
C GLU A 370 -12.85 -1.66 25.63
N THR A 371 -11.64 -2.16 25.90
CA THR A 371 -10.92 -3.05 24.99
C THR A 371 -11.64 -4.39 24.84
N GLU A 372 -12.03 -5.01 25.95
CA GLU A 372 -12.76 -6.28 25.95
C GLU A 372 -14.10 -6.19 25.24
N HIS A 373 -14.86 -5.11 25.46
CA HIS A 373 -16.21 -4.98 24.91
C HIS A 373 -16.25 -4.46 23.48
N ASN A 374 -15.25 -3.69 23.03
CA ASN A 374 -15.32 -3.00 21.74
C ASN A 374 -14.22 -3.43 20.75
N ILE A 375 -13.08 -3.93 21.22
CA ILE A 375 -11.90 -4.17 20.39
C ILE A 375 -11.56 -5.65 20.26
N ASN A 376 -11.73 -6.47 21.29
CA ASN A 376 -11.32 -7.88 21.23
C ASN A 376 -12.03 -8.70 20.15
N ASP A 377 -13.27 -8.31 19.80
CA ASP A 377 -14.04 -8.92 18.70
C ASP A 377 -13.74 -8.29 17.33
N ILE A 378 -12.82 -7.31 17.25
CA ILE A 378 -12.42 -6.70 16.00
C ILE A 378 -11.47 -7.65 15.28
N ASP A 379 -12.04 -8.50 14.42
CA ASP A 379 -11.24 -9.24 13.45
C ASP A 379 -10.53 -8.25 12.53
N GLY A 380 -9.22 -8.44 12.40
CA GLY A 380 -8.43 -7.84 11.32
C GLY A 380 -8.85 -8.38 9.95
N GLU A 381 -8.42 -7.69 8.89
CA GLU A 381 -8.66 -8.13 7.52
C GLU A 381 -8.01 -9.51 7.27
N THR A 382 -8.82 -10.48 6.89
CA THR A 382 -8.35 -11.81 6.49
C THR A 382 -7.58 -11.75 5.17
N ARG A 383 -6.75 -12.76 4.89
CA ARG A 383 -6.01 -12.86 3.62
C ARG A 383 -6.93 -12.85 2.38
N GLU A 384 -8.08 -13.51 2.48
CA GLU A 384 -9.07 -13.54 1.39
C GLU A 384 -9.68 -12.15 1.15
N GLU A 385 -10.08 -11.46 2.22
CA GLU A 385 -10.60 -10.09 2.14
C GLU A 385 -9.57 -9.12 1.55
N LYS A 386 -8.33 -9.17 2.03
CA LYS A 386 -7.21 -8.35 1.53
C LYS A 386 -6.98 -8.55 0.05
N THR A 387 -6.95 -9.80 -0.39
CA THR A 387 -6.74 -10.17 -1.79
C THR A 387 -7.87 -9.61 -2.67
N TYR A 388 -9.11 -9.77 -2.24
CA TYR A 388 -10.26 -9.26 -2.98
C TYR A 388 -10.33 -7.75 -3.02
N ARG A 389 -10.06 -7.07 -1.89
CA ARG A 389 -10.00 -5.61 -1.83
C ARG A 389 -8.92 -5.07 -2.77
N ASN A 390 -7.71 -5.63 -2.71
CA ASN A 390 -6.63 -5.23 -3.61
C ASN A 390 -6.98 -5.49 -5.08
N TRP A 391 -7.57 -6.65 -5.38
CA TRP A 391 -8.05 -6.96 -6.73
C TRP A 391 -9.06 -5.93 -7.23
N MET A 392 -10.12 -5.63 -6.47
CA MET A 392 -11.13 -4.64 -6.87
C MET A 392 -10.53 -3.25 -7.08
N ASN A 393 -9.74 -2.76 -6.13
CA ASN A 393 -9.12 -1.43 -6.22
C ASN A 393 -8.17 -1.32 -7.41
N SER A 394 -7.45 -2.40 -7.72
CA SER A 394 -6.57 -2.44 -8.90
C SER A 394 -7.32 -2.41 -10.24
N MET A 395 -8.64 -2.69 -10.24
CA MET A 395 -9.51 -2.47 -11.40
C MET A 395 -10.02 -1.03 -11.53
N GLY A 396 -9.71 -0.16 -10.56
CA GLY A 396 -10.09 1.25 -10.60
C GLY A 396 -11.55 1.53 -10.25
N VAL A 397 -12.19 0.66 -9.45
CA VAL A 397 -13.56 0.88 -8.97
C VAL A 397 -13.68 2.19 -8.16
N LYS A 398 -14.85 2.82 -8.23
CA LYS A 398 -15.17 4.05 -7.49
C LYS A 398 -16.45 3.89 -6.67
N PRO A 399 -16.46 4.25 -5.37
CA PRO A 399 -15.33 4.71 -4.57
C PRO A 399 -14.27 3.61 -4.34
N PHE A 400 -13.13 3.99 -3.78
CA PHE A 400 -12.09 3.04 -3.36
C PHE A 400 -12.64 2.13 -2.24
N VAL A 401 -12.40 0.84 -2.36
CA VAL A 401 -12.87 -0.17 -1.40
C VAL A 401 -11.92 -0.22 -0.21
N ASN A 402 -12.42 0.13 0.96
CA ASN A 402 -11.75 0.02 2.26
C ASN A 402 -12.27 -1.17 3.05
N TRP A 403 -13.59 -1.38 3.07
CA TRP A 403 -14.26 -2.45 3.81
C TRP A 403 -15.32 -3.13 2.94
N LEU A 404 -15.02 -4.35 2.49
CA LEU A 404 -15.83 -5.09 1.51
C LEU A 404 -17.33 -5.08 1.83
N TYR A 405 -17.69 -5.33 3.09
CA TYR A 405 -19.10 -5.50 3.47
C TYR A 405 -19.87 -4.21 3.60
N GLY A 406 -19.19 -3.07 3.79
CA GLY A 406 -19.79 -1.74 3.81
C GLY A 406 -19.86 -1.13 2.41
N ASP A 407 -18.76 -1.22 1.67
CA ASP A 407 -18.59 -0.55 0.38
C ASP A 407 -19.37 -1.23 -0.76
N LEU A 408 -19.75 -2.50 -0.60
CA LEU A 408 -20.52 -3.24 -1.59
C LEU A 408 -22.05 -3.20 -1.35
N GLN A 409 -22.53 -2.60 -0.25
CA GLN A 409 -23.94 -2.67 0.18
C GLN A 409 -24.94 -2.01 -0.76
N ASP A 410 -24.49 -1.11 -1.64
CA ASP A 410 -25.33 -0.42 -2.61
C ASP A 410 -25.28 -1.03 -4.02
N GLY A 411 -24.46 -2.08 -4.20
CA GLY A 411 -24.26 -2.79 -5.47
C GLY A 411 -23.45 -2.05 -6.54
N LEU A 412 -23.09 -0.76 -6.37
CA LEU A 412 -22.49 0.05 -7.43
C LEU A 412 -21.12 -0.44 -7.87
N ILE A 413 -20.29 -0.87 -6.93
CA ILE A 413 -18.97 -1.43 -7.22
C ILE A 413 -19.11 -2.80 -7.91
N ILE A 414 -20.11 -3.60 -7.52
CA ILE A 414 -20.39 -4.90 -8.15
C ILE A 414 -20.76 -4.70 -9.63
N PHE A 415 -21.57 -3.69 -9.95
CA PHE A 415 -21.89 -3.36 -11.35
C PHE A 415 -20.65 -2.94 -12.15
N GLN A 416 -19.77 -2.12 -11.59
CA GLN A 416 -18.50 -1.76 -12.25
C GLN A 416 -17.67 -3.01 -12.58
N LEU A 417 -17.54 -3.95 -11.63
CA LEU A 417 -16.83 -5.21 -11.84
C LEU A 417 -17.50 -6.07 -12.91
N TYR A 418 -18.84 -6.12 -12.97
CA TYR A 418 -19.55 -6.83 -14.03
C TYR A 418 -19.25 -6.27 -15.42
N ASP A 419 -19.23 -4.95 -15.58
CA ASP A 419 -18.90 -4.34 -16.87
C ASP A 419 -17.43 -4.51 -17.25
N ILE A 420 -16.51 -4.60 -16.29
CA ILE A 420 -15.11 -4.99 -16.53
C ILE A 420 -15.03 -6.43 -17.05
N ILE A 421 -15.81 -7.35 -16.47
CA ILE A 421 -15.84 -8.77 -16.87
C ILE A 421 -16.51 -8.94 -18.23
N LYS A 422 -17.65 -8.29 -18.47
CA LYS A 422 -18.40 -8.37 -19.72
C LYS A 422 -19.02 -7.00 -20.03
N PRO A 423 -18.35 -6.19 -20.85
CA PRO A 423 -18.84 -4.85 -21.21
C PRO A 423 -20.28 -4.87 -21.73
N GLY A 424 -21.13 -4.02 -21.14
CA GLY A 424 -22.53 -3.87 -21.55
C GLY A 424 -23.50 -4.89 -20.96
N ILE A 425 -23.05 -5.73 -20.01
CA ILE A 425 -23.97 -6.62 -19.27
C ILE A 425 -24.84 -5.82 -18.30
N VAL A 426 -24.34 -4.73 -17.75
CA VAL A 426 -25.11 -3.88 -16.84
C VAL A 426 -25.99 -2.92 -17.65
N ASN A 427 -27.30 -3.03 -17.49
CA ASN A 427 -28.20 -1.97 -17.93
C ASN A 427 -28.25 -0.88 -16.87
N TRP A 428 -27.39 0.13 -17.01
CA TRP A 428 -27.30 1.26 -16.06
C TRP A 428 -28.61 2.05 -15.89
N LYS A 429 -29.58 1.92 -16.81
CA LYS A 429 -30.92 2.52 -16.63
C LYS A 429 -31.71 1.87 -15.49
N ASN A 430 -31.35 0.64 -15.10
CA ASN A 430 -31.95 -0.09 -13.99
C ASN A 430 -31.20 0.12 -12.66
N VAL A 431 -30.08 0.85 -12.69
CA VAL A 431 -29.21 1.05 -11.53
C VAL A 431 -29.52 2.40 -10.87
N VAL A 432 -29.81 2.39 -9.58
CA VAL A 432 -29.94 3.62 -8.79
C VAL A 432 -28.54 4.08 -8.41
N THR A 433 -28.10 5.21 -8.95
CA THR A 433 -26.78 5.79 -8.66
C THR A 433 -26.83 6.95 -7.66
N THR A 434 -28.01 7.54 -7.46
CA THR A 434 -28.24 8.64 -6.52
C THR A 434 -29.33 8.24 -5.54
N PHE A 435 -28.97 8.13 -4.26
CA PHE A 435 -29.87 7.62 -3.23
C PHE A 435 -30.57 8.76 -2.49
N ARG A 436 -31.90 8.77 -2.53
CA ARG A 436 -32.71 9.72 -1.75
C ARG A 436 -32.88 9.20 -0.33
N LYS A 437 -32.70 10.06 0.69
CA LYS A 437 -32.77 9.66 2.12
C LYS A 437 -33.99 8.80 2.48
N LEU A 438 -35.17 9.12 1.95
CA LEU A 438 -36.42 8.41 2.25
C LEU A 438 -36.53 7.01 1.61
N GLN A 439 -35.77 6.74 0.54
CA GLN A 439 -35.86 5.50 -0.24
C GLN A 439 -34.54 4.71 -0.29
N MET A 440 -33.48 5.25 0.30
CA MET A 440 -32.12 4.71 0.25
C MET A 440 -32.05 3.22 0.57
N LEU A 441 -32.77 2.77 1.60
CA LEU A 441 -32.85 1.35 1.97
C LEU A 441 -33.36 0.48 0.80
N MET A 442 -34.51 0.85 0.22
CA MET A 442 -35.14 0.09 -0.85
C MET A 442 -34.34 0.18 -2.16
N ASP A 443 -33.77 1.34 -2.45
CA ASP A 443 -32.93 1.59 -3.63
C ASP A 443 -31.67 0.71 -3.60
N LYS A 444 -30.96 0.66 -2.46
CA LYS A 444 -29.77 -0.19 -2.29
C LYS A 444 -30.11 -1.67 -2.41
N ILE A 445 -31.18 -2.13 -1.75
CA ILE A 445 -31.63 -3.52 -1.86
C ILE A 445 -32.01 -3.87 -3.31
N SER A 446 -32.67 -2.97 -4.03
CA SER A 446 -33.01 -3.16 -5.45
C SER A 446 -31.77 -3.31 -6.32
N ASN A 447 -30.76 -2.46 -6.12
CA ASN A 447 -29.46 -2.60 -6.78
C ASN A 447 -28.82 -3.97 -6.47
N CYS A 448 -28.73 -4.36 -5.21
CA CYS A 448 -28.15 -5.65 -4.83
C CYS A 448 -28.93 -6.84 -5.42
N ASN A 449 -30.27 -6.78 -5.48
CA ASN A 449 -31.08 -7.79 -6.15
C ASN A 449 -30.75 -7.87 -7.65
N TYR A 450 -30.59 -6.72 -8.31
CA TYR A 450 -30.19 -6.69 -9.71
C TYR A 450 -28.76 -7.24 -9.92
N ALA A 451 -27.83 -6.93 -9.01
CA ALA A 451 -26.48 -7.48 -9.04
C ALA A 451 -26.46 -9.01 -8.92
N VAL A 452 -27.32 -9.61 -8.08
CA VAL A 452 -27.49 -11.07 -8.01
C VAL A 452 -28.06 -11.63 -9.30
N GLN A 453 -29.06 -10.98 -9.91
CA GLN A 453 -29.63 -11.39 -11.19
C GLN A 453 -28.59 -11.42 -12.32
N LEU A 454 -27.73 -10.40 -12.39
CA LEU A 454 -26.63 -10.36 -13.37
C LEU A 454 -25.62 -11.49 -13.14
N GLY A 455 -25.32 -11.82 -11.89
CA GLY A 455 -24.46 -12.95 -11.56
C GLY A 455 -25.03 -14.28 -12.06
N VAL A 456 -26.34 -14.50 -11.89
CA VAL A 456 -27.04 -15.68 -12.46
C VAL A 456 -26.96 -15.68 -13.99
N GLN A 457 -27.09 -14.53 -14.65
CA GLN A 457 -26.91 -14.41 -16.11
C GLN A 457 -25.49 -14.75 -16.56
N LEU A 458 -24.47 -14.45 -15.75
CA LEU A 458 -23.08 -14.89 -15.94
C LEU A 458 -22.83 -16.33 -15.48
N ARG A 459 -23.88 -17.08 -15.13
CA ARG A 459 -23.84 -18.47 -14.68
C ARG A 459 -23.08 -18.68 -13.37
N PHE A 460 -23.06 -17.67 -12.50
CA PHE A 460 -22.56 -17.84 -11.13
C PHE A 460 -23.50 -18.77 -10.35
N SER A 461 -22.92 -19.62 -9.53
CA SER A 461 -23.66 -20.44 -8.57
C SER A 461 -23.99 -19.58 -7.35
N LEU A 462 -25.15 -18.92 -7.40
CA LEU A 462 -25.67 -18.02 -6.35
C LEU A 462 -26.84 -18.63 -5.57
N VAL A 463 -26.90 -19.96 -5.47
CA VAL A 463 -27.96 -20.66 -4.72
C VAL A 463 -27.94 -20.18 -3.27
N GLY A 464 -29.07 -19.65 -2.80
CA GLY A 464 -29.23 -19.13 -1.45
C GLY A 464 -28.69 -17.71 -1.21
N ILE A 465 -28.11 -17.05 -2.22
CA ILE A 465 -27.65 -15.65 -2.12
C ILE A 465 -28.73 -14.73 -2.69
N GLN A 466 -29.22 -13.79 -1.88
CA GLN A 466 -30.18 -12.76 -2.25
C GLN A 466 -29.55 -11.37 -2.16
N GLY A 467 -30.18 -10.37 -2.81
CA GLY A 467 -29.67 -8.99 -2.74
C GLY A 467 -29.71 -8.44 -1.31
N LYS A 468 -30.62 -8.92 -0.46
CA LYS A 468 -30.67 -8.54 0.95
C LYS A 468 -29.41 -8.97 1.72
N ASP A 469 -28.82 -10.12 1.39
CA ASP A 469 -27.59 -10.60 2.03
C ASP A 469 -26.39 -9.67 1.75
N LEU A 470 -26.30 -9.16 0.51
CA LEU A 470 -25.27 -8.19 0.13
C LEU A 470 -25.50 -6.83 0.80
N TYR A 471 -26.75 -6.37 0.83
CA TYR A 471 -27.13 -5.14 1.52
C TYR A 471 -26.81 -5.20 3.02
N ASP A 472 -27.08 -6.34 3.67
CA ASP A 472 -26.78 -6.56 5.09
C ASP A 472 -25.29 -6.77 5.36
N GLY A 473 -24.45 -6.87 4.31
CA GLY A 473 -23.02 -7.14 4.45
C GLY A 473 -22.72 -8.52 5.01
N ASN A 474 -23.55 -9.53 4.71
CA ASN A 474 -23.30 -10.91 5.15
C ASN A 474 -21.92 -11.37 4.64
N ARG A 475 -20.98 -11.61 5.56
CA ARG A 475 -19.57 -11.83 5.20
C ARG A 475 -19.39 -12.99 4.24
N THR A 476 -19.91 -14.16 4.60
CA THR A 476 -19.78 -15.41 3.85
C THR A 476 -20.37 -15.29 2.44
N LEU A 477 -21.59 -14.76 2.32
CA LEU A 477 -22.31 -14.68 1.05
C LEU A 477 -21.72 -13.60 0.13
N THR A 478 -21.25 -12.49 0.72
CA THR A 478 -20.53 -11.44 -0.02
C THR A 478 -19.22 -11.96 -0.59
N LEU A 479 -18.39 -12.63 0.23
CA LEU A 479 -17.14 -13.25 -0.23
C LEU A 479 -17.39 -14.32 -1.31
N ALA A 480 -18.48 -15.09 -1.19
CA ALA A 480 -18.84 -16.09 -2.20
C ALA A 480 -19.17 -15.46 -3.57
N LEU A 481 -19.83 -14.30 -3.61
CA LEU A 481 -20.06 -13.55 -4.85
C LEU A 481 -18.77 -12.95 -5.39
N VAL A 482 -17.98 -12.31 -4.52
CA VAL A 482 -16.72 -11.66 -4.88
C VAL A 482 -15.72 -12.65 -5.48
N TRP A 483 -15.60 -13.84 -4.89
CA TRP A 483 -14.81 -14.93 -5.46
C TRP A 483 -15.23 -15.26 -6.90
N GLN A 484 -16.53 -15.35 -7.16
CA GLN A 484 -17.04 -15.68 -8.49
C GLN A 484 -16.78 -14.56 -9.50
N LEU A 485 -16.84 -13.29 -9.08
CA LEU A 485 -16.41 -12.15 -9.89
C LEU A 485 -14.92 -12.24 -10.25
N MET A 486 -14.04 -12.44 -9.26
CA MET A 486 -12.59 -12.55 -9.49
C MET A 486 -12.24 -13.73 -10.39
N ARG A 487 -12.91 -14.88 -10.18
CA ARG A 487 -12.77 -16.05 -11.03
C ARG A 487 -13.21 -15.77 -12.46
N ALA A 488 -14.38 -15.18 -12.66
CA ALA A 488 -14.91 -14.86 -13.98
C ALA A 488 -14.00 -13.87 -14.73
N TYR A 489 -13.49 -12.85 -14.04
CA TYR A 489 -12.49 -11.94 -14.59
C TYR A 489 -11.23 -12.68 -15.06
N THR A 490 -10.67 -13.53 -14.21
CA THR A 490 -9.45 -14.31 -14.50
C THR A 490 -9.64 -15.19 -15.73
N LEU A 491 -10.76 -15.92 -15.81
CA LEU A 491 -11.06 -16.80 -16.95
C LEU A 491 -11.39 -16.02 -18.22
N THR A 492 -11.98 -14.83 -18.11
CA THR A 492 -12.26 -13.96 -19.26
C THR A 492 -10.97 -13.47 -19.89
N ILE A 493 -10.02 -12.98 -19.08
CA ILE A 493 -8.68 -12.61 -19.58
C ILE A 493 -8.00 -13.81 -20.22
N LEU A 494 -8.03 -14.97 -19.57
CA LEU A 494 -7.41 -16.17 -20.10
C LEU A 494 -7.99 -16.56 -21.47
N SER A 495 -9.32 -16.48 -21.63
CA SER A 495 -10.01 -16.82 -22.89
C SER A 495 -9.70 -15.81 -24.01
N GLN A 496 -9.52 -14.53 -23.66
CA GLN A 496 -9.06 -13.49 -24.59
C GLN A 496 -7.63 -13.76 -25.05
N CYS A 497 -6.73 -14.15 -24.13
CA CYS A 497 -5.35 -14.46 -24.50
C CYS A 497 -5.22 -15.73 -25.35
N THR A 498 -6.04 -16.75 -25.11
CA THR A 498 -5.98 -18.04 -25.83
C THR A 498 -6.69 -18.02 -27.19
N ASN A 499 -7.30 -16.91 -27.60
CA ASN A 499 -8.15 -16.80 -28.80
C ASN A 499 -9.26 -17.88 -28.83
N LYS A 500 -9.84 -18.21 -27.67
CA LYS A 500 -10.95 -19.16 -27.59
C LYS A 500 -12.22 -18.49 -28.14
N ASN A 501 -12.40 -18.58 -29.45
CA ASN A 501 -13.42 -17.84 -30.21
C ASN A 501 -14.85 -18.41 -30.11
N ASP A 502 -15.04 -19.52 -29.38
CA ASP A 502 -16.35 -20.18 -29.25
C ASP A 502 -17.25 -19.55 -28.15
N GLY A 503 -16.77 -18.51 -27.47
CA GLY A 503 -17.48 -17.84 -26.39
C GLY A 503 -17.55 -18.65 -25.08
N THR A 504 -16.84 -19.77 -25.00
CA THR A 504 -16.75 -20.57 -23.78
C THR A 504 -15.52 -20.18 -22.96
N LEU A 505 -15.64 -20.27 -21.63
CA LEU A 505 -14.51 -20.03 -20.73
C LEU A 505 -13.57 -21.24 -20.72
N VAL A 506 -12.29 -20.99 -20.48
CA VAL A 506 -11.32 -22.05 -20.18
C VAL A 506 -11.69 -22.75 -18.88
N THR A 507 -11.73 -24.08 -18.90
CA THR A 507 -12.07 -24.93 -17.76
C THR A 507 -10.84 -25.25 -16.92
N ASP A 508 -11.07 -25.62 -15.66
CA ASP A 508 -10.00 -26.04 -14.73
C ASP A 508 -9.19 -27.23 -15.27
N LYS A 509 -9.85 -28.15 -15.99
CA LYS A 509 -9.20 -29.31 -16.62
C LYS A 509 -8.27 -28.89 -17.75
N GLU A 510 -8.67 -27.91 -18.57
CA GLU A 510 -7.82 -27.37 -19.64
C GLU A 510 -6.58 -26.68 -19.05
N ILE A 511 -6.71 -25.93 -17.95
CA ILE A 511 -5.58 -25.30 -17.27
C ILE A 511 -4.60 -26.36 -16.75
N ILE A 512 -5.09 -27.39 -16.05
CA ILE A 512 -4.24 -28.47 -15.52
C ILE A 512 -3.53 -29.22 -16.65
N ALA A 513 -4.25 -29.54 -17.73
CA ALA A 513 -3.67 -30.21 -18.90
C ALA A 513 -2.54 -29.36 -19.52
N TRP A 514 -2.79 -28.05 -19.72
CA TRP A 514 -1.80 -27.13 -20.24
C TRP A 514 -0.57 -27.01 -19.34
N VAL A 515 -0.75 -26.91 -18.01
CA VAL A 515 0.37 -26.86 -17.06
C VAL A 515 1.28 -28.08 -17.24
N ASN A 516 0.70 -29.28 -17.23
CA ASN A 516 1.47 -30.52 -17.34
C ASN A 516 2.12 -30.69 -18.72
N GLU A 517 1.44 -30.31 -19.80
CA GLU A 517 2.01 -30.33 -21.15
C GLU A 517 3.19 -29.35 -21.27
N LYS A 518 3.05 -28.14 -20.72
CA LYS A 518 4.09 -27.10 -20.75
C LYS A 518 5.32 -27.51 -19.94
N LEU A 519 5.11 -28.11 -18.75
CA LEU A 519 6.19 -28.65 -17.92
C LEU A 519 6.92 -29.80 -18.63
N ALA A 520 6.18 -30.78 -19.13
CA ALA A 520 6.75 -31.95 -19.81
C ALA A 520 7.52 -31.58 -21.09
N SER A 521 6.94 -30.72 -21.94
CA SER A 521 7.59 -30.25 -23.17
C SER A 521 8.84 -29.40 -22.92
N SER A 522 8.97 -28.82 -21.72
CA SER A 522 10.14 -28.05 -21.29
C SER A 522 11.14 -28.90 -20.46
N GLY A 523 10.96 -30.22 -20.40
CA GLY A 523 11.85 -31.15 -19.70
C GLY A 523 11.78 -31.07 -18.17
N LYS A 524 10.73 -30.46 -17.60
CA LYS A 524 10.50 -30.39 -16.15
C LYS A 524 9.90 -31.70 -15.64
N LYS A 525 10.26 -32.07 -14.41
CA LYS A 525 9.79 -33.31 -13.76
C LYS A 525 8.54 -33.11 -12.89
N THR A 526 8.25 -31.87 -12.52
CA THR A 526 7.08 -31.52 -11.73
C THR A 526 5.80 -31.63 -12.56
N SER A 527 4.68 -31.89 -11.90
CA SER A 527 3.34 -32.00 -12.50
C SER A 527 2.29 -31.85 -11.41
N ILE A 528 1.05 -31.51 -11.78
CA ILE A 528 -0.08 -31.40 -10.84
C ILE A 528 -1.25 -32.28 -11.29
N LYS A 529 -1.97 -32.87 -10.33
CA LYS A 529 -3.20 -33.65 -10.58
C LYS A 529 -4.47 -32.81 -10.44
N SER A 530 -4.45 -31.83 -9.54
CA SER A 530 -5.53 -30.88 -9.30
C SER A 530 -4.98 -29.61 -8.64
N PHE A 531 -5.82 -28.59 -8.45
CA PHE A 531 -5.44 -27.41 -7.67
C PHE A 531 -5.40 -27.66 -6.15
N GLN A 532 -5.72 -28.88 -5.69
CA GLN A 532 -5.49 -29.35 -4.30
C GLN A 532 -4.27 -30.28 -4.19
N ASP A 533 -3.49 -30.47 -5.26
CA ASP A 533 -2.34 -31.36 -5.23
C ASP A 533 -1.30 -30.90 -4.21
N SER A 534 -0.99 -31.75 -3.23
CA SER A 534 -0.08 -31.42 -2.13
C SER A 534 1.35 -31.13 -2.59
N SER A 535 1.74 -31.60 -3.78
CA SER A 535 3.04 -31.27 -4.39
C SER A 535 3.20 -29.79 -4.76
N ILE A 536 2.11 -29.02 -4.78
CA ILE A 536 2.15 -27.56 -5.01
C ILE A 536 2.72 -26.81 -3.79
N SER A 537 2.58 -27.39 -2.59
CA SER A 537 2.87 -26.76 -1.30
C SER A 537 4.32 -26.24 -1.16
N ASP A 538 5.30 -26.84 -1.84
CA ASP A 538 6.69 -26.40 -1.78
C ASP A 538 7.06 -25.30 -2.78
N GLY A 539 6.11 -24.88 -3.63
CA GLY A 539 6.26 -23.85 -4.65
C GLY A 539 7.06 -24.26 -5.89
N THR A 540 7.69 -25.44 -5.90
CA THR A 540 8.63 -25.85 -6.96
C THR A 540 7.95 -25.97 -8.32
N VAL A 541 6.74 -26.52 -8.38
CA VAL A 541 6.00 -26.65 -9.65
C VAL A 541 5.62 -25.29 -10.26
N VAL A 542 5.38 -24.28 -9.42
CA VAL A 542 5.12 -22.91 -9.89
C VAL A 542 6.40 -22.29 -10.44
N ILE A 543 7.53 -22.49 -9.76
CA ILE A 543 8.87 -22.04 -10.20
C ILE A 543 9.24 -22.70 -11.54
N ASP A 544 9.08 -24.02 -11.65
CA ASP A 544 9.35 -24.77 -12.87
C ASP A 544 8.49 -24.31 -14.04
N LEU A 545 7.22 -23.99 -13.79
CA LEU A 545 6.32 -23.48 -14.81
C LEU A 545 6.74 -22.08 -15.27
N ILE A 546 7.18 -21.21 -14.36
CA ILE A 546 7.70 -19.88 -14.72
C ILE A 546 8.93 -20.02 -15.62
N ASP A 547 9.88 -20.89 -15.28
CA ASP A 547 11.05 -21.15 -16.12
C ASP A 547 10.67 -21.78 -17.47
N ALA A 548 9.67 -22.66 -17.50
CA ALA A 548 9.14 -23.21 -18.75
C ALA A 548 8.53 -22.13 -19.67
N ILE A 549 7.89 -21.11 -19.11
CA ILE A 549 7.29 -19.99 -19.86
C ILE A 549 8.37 -19.00 -20.31
N ALA A 550 9.30 -18.65 -19.42
CA ALA A 550 10.37 -17.68 -19.66
C ALA A 550 11.73 -18.24 -19.22
N PRO A 551 12.36 -19.09 -20.05
CA PRO A 551 13.62 -19.76 -19.72
C PRO A 551 14.71 -18.78 -19.32
N GLY A 552 15.40 -19.09 -18.21
CA GLY A 552 16.52 -18.27 -17.70
C GLY A 552 16.09 -17.15 -16.74
N THR A 553 14.79 -16.98 -16.49
CA THR A 553 14.30 -16.03 -15.47
C THR A 553 14.58 -16.52 -14.04
N ILE A 554 14.56 -17.84 -13.85
CA ILE A 554 14.69 -18.47 -12.55
C ILE A 554 16.16 -18.78 -12.24
N ASN A 555 16.63 -18.33 -11.09
CA ASN A 555 17.86 -18.81 -10.49
C ASN A 555 17.53 -19.93 -9.48
N TYR A 556 17.76 -21.18 -9.89
CA TYR A 556 17.47 -22.35 -9.07
C TYR A 556 18.32 -22.44 -7.79
N ASP A 557 19.47 -21.75 -7.72
CA ASP A 557 20.27 -21.66 -6.49
C ASP A 557 19.53 -20.92 -5.36
N MET A 558 18.50 -20.13 -5.71
CA MET A 558 17.63 -19.43 -4.75
C MET A 558 16.50 -20.31 -4.23
N VAL A 559 16.26 -21.47 -4.84
CA VAL A 559 15.20 -22.41 -4.46
C VAL A 559 15.68 -23.25 -3.29
N LYS A 560 14.90 -23.23 -2.20
CA LYS A 560 15.25 -23.90 -0.96
C LYS A 560 14.55 -25.24 -0.86
N SER A 561 15.23 -26.22 -0.29
CA SER A 561 14.64 -27.49 0.15
C SER A 561 14.50 -27.49 1.67
N GLY A 562 13.40 -28.06 2.20
CA GLY A 562 13.23 -28.24 3.64
C GLY A 562 11.80 -28.10 4.11
N GLY A 563 11.64 -27.71 5.38
CA GLY A 563 10.34 -27.53 6.03
C GLY A 563 9.61 -26.25 5.63
N GLU A 564 8.68 -25.83 6.48
CA GLU A 564 7.73 -24.74 6.21
C GLU A 564 8.39 -23.41 5.80
N SER A 565 9.51 -23.04 6.44
CA SER A 565 10.24 -21.81 6.10
C SER A 565 10.83 -21.84 4.68
N ALA A 566 11.24 -23.01 4.18
CA ALA A 566 11.70 -23.18 2.82
C ALA A 566 10.54 -23.06 1.82
N LYS A 567 9.38 -23.66 2.14
CA LYS A 567 8.17 -23.56 1.33
C LYS A 567 7.70 -22.12 1.15
N ILE A 568 7.60 -21.37 2.26
CA ILE A 568 7.21 -19.95 2.22
C ILE A 568 8.22 -19.12 1.42
N ALA A 569 9.52 -19.37 1.60
CA ALA A 569 10.55 -18.70 0.83
C ALA A 569 10.45 -19.01 -0.68
N ASN A 570 10.14 -20.25 -1.06
CA ASN A 570 9.93 -20.63 -2.46
C ASN A 570 8.67 -19.99 -3.04
N ALA A 571 7.57 -19.95 -2.28
CA ALA A 571 6.33 -19.32 -2.70
C ALA A 571 6.49 -17.80 -2.92
N LYS A 572 7.20 -17.10 -2.03
CA LYS A 572 7.58 -15.67 -2.22
C LYS A 572 8.38 -15.46 -3.50
N TYR A 573 9.37 -16.32 -3.74
CA TYR A 573 10.21 -16.29 -4.93
C TYR A 573 9.39 -16.57 -6.20
N ALA A 574 8.48 -17.55 -6.16
CA ALA A 574 7.62 -17.93 -7.27
C ALA A 574 6.65 -16.81 -7.65
N ILE A 575 5.94 -16.22 -6.68
CA ILE A 575 4.99 -15.12 -6.94
C ILE A 575 5.71 -13.92 -7.55
N SER A 576 6.84 -13.51 -6.96
CA SER A 576 7.62 -12.38 -7.46
C SER A 576 8.19 -12.67 -8.84
N SER A 577 8.68 -13.88 -9.10
CA SER A 577 9.18 -14.28 -10.43
C SER A 577 8.06 -14.32 -11.47
N GLY A 578 6.86 -14.78 -11.09
CA GLY A 578 5.67 -14.74 -11.94
C GLY A 578 5.29 -13.29 -12.29
N ARG A 579 5.33 -12.38 -11.32
CA ARG A 579 5.11 -10.94 -11.53
C ARG A 579 6.19 -10.31 -12.41
N LYS A 580 7.47 -10.68 -12.23
CA LYS A 580 8.60 -10.22 -13.07
C LYS A 580 8.40 -10.55 -14.55
N ILE A 581 7.87 -11.74 -14.85
CA ILE A 581 7.54 -12.10 -16.23
C ILE A 581 6.25 -11.46 -16.72
N GLY A 582 5.47 -10.76 -15.89
CA GLY A 582 4.23 -10.08 -16.27
C GLY A 582 2.93 -10.84 -15.96
N ALA A 583 2.96 -11.87 -15.11
CA ALA A 583 1.74 -12.53 -14.65
C ALA A 583 1.06 -11.73 -13.53
N LYS A 584 -0.25 -11.49 -13.66
CA LYS A 584 -1.08 -10.69 -12.73
C LYS A 584 -1.49 -11.48 -11.48
N ILE A 585 -0.51 -11.92 -10.70
CA ILE A 585 -0.72 -12.82 -9.55
C ILE A 585 -1.11 -12.01 -8.29
N TYR A 586 -2.34 -12.22 -7.81
CA TYR A 586 -2.84 -11.68 -6.55
C TYR A 586 -2.67 -12.63 -5.35
N ALA A 587 -2.47 -13.93 -5.61
CA ALA A 587 -2.26 -14.92 -4.55
C ALA A 587 -1.08 -14.54 -3.65
N LEU A 588 -1.20 -14.88 -2.36
CA LEU A 588 -0.17 -14.70 -1.36
C LEU A 588 0.68 -15.97 -1.24
N PRO A 589 1.92 -15.87 -0.72
CA PRO A 589 2.80 -17.04 -0.54
C PRO A 589 2.13 -18.18 0.22
N GLU A 590 1.36 -17.84 1.25
CA GLU A 590 0.66 -18.80 2.09
C GLU A 590 -0.45 -19.55 1.34
N ASP A 591 -1.06 -18.95 0.31
CA ASP A 591 -2.06 -19.63 -0.52
C ASP A 591 -1.46 -20.80 -1.30
N ILE A 592 -0.20 -20.68 -1.73
CA ILE A 592 0.54 -21.76 -2.38
C ILE A 592 0.91 -22.82 -1.36
N VAL A 593 1.48 -22.41 -0.22
CA VAL A 593 1.97 -23.35 0.81
C VAL A 593 0.84 -24.15 1.44
N GLU A 594 -0.30 -23.53 1.72
CA GLU A 594 -1.51 -24.17 2.23
C GLU A 594 -2.38 -24.80 1.14
N VAL A 595 -1.97 -24.70 -0.13
CA VAL A 595 -2.67 -25.26 -1.30
C VAL A 595 -4.15 -24.82 -1.35
N LYS A 596 -4.40 -23.52 -1.21
CA LYS A 596 -5.74 -22.93 -1.32
C LYS A 596 -6.21 -22.98 -2.76
N SER A 597 -6.91 -24.06 -3.12
CA SER A 597 -7.31 -24.37 -4.50
C SER A 597 -7.87 -23.21 -5.33
N LYS A 598 -8.70 -22.35 -4.75
CA LYS A 598 -9.20 -21.12 -5.40
C LYS A 598 -8.06 -20.24 -5.88
N MET A 599 -7.15 -19.87 -4.97
CA MET A 599 -6.03 -18.99 -5.27
C MET A 599 -4.96 -19.68 -6.12
N VAL A 600 -4.67 -20.96 -5.86
CA VAL A 600 -3.77 -21.78 -6.66
C VAL A 600 -4.24 -21.85 -8.13
N MET A 601 -5.54 -22.02 -8.38
CA MET A 601 -6.10 -21.96 -9.73
C MET A 601 -5.80 -20.61 -10.40
N THR A 602 -5.95 -19.49 -9.69
CA THR A 602 -5.64 -18.17 -10.25
C THR A 602 -4.15 -18.01 -10.60
N VAL A 603 -3.23 -18.58 -9.82
CA VAL A 603 -1.78 -18.56 -10.12
C VAL A 603 -1.52 -19.22 -11.46
N PHE A 604 -2.00 -20.45 -11.65
CA PHE A 604 -1.81 -21.18 -12.90
C PHE A 604 -2.53 -20.53 -14.08
N ALA A 605 -3.73 -20.01 -13.89
CA ALA A 605 -4.47 -19.28 -14.91
C ALA A 605 -3.72 -18.00 -15.35
N CYS A 606 -3.14 -17.25 -14.41
CA CYS A 606 -2.37 -16.04 -14.71
C CYS A 606 -1.07 -16.36 -15.45
N LEU A 607 -0.38 -17.44 -15.07
CA LEU A 607 0.82 -17.93 -15.78
C LEU A 607 0.47 -18.40 -17.20
N MET A 608 -0.65 -19.12 -17.36
CA MET A 608 -1.16 -19.52 -18.66
C MET A 608 -1.48 -18.31 -19.53
N ALA A 609 -2.26 -17.35 -19.03
CA ALA A 609 -2.59 -16.13 -19.75
C ALA A 609 -1.33 -15.39 -20.18
N ARG A 610 -0.31 -15.32 -19.30
CA ARG A 610 0.96 -14.69 -19.62
C ARG A 610 1.71 -15.38 -20.75
N ASN A 611 1.71 -16.71 -20.81
CA ASN A 611 2.35 -17.47 -21.89
C ASN A 611 1.78 -17.14 -23.28
N TYR A 612 0.50 -16.78 -23.37
CA TYR A 612 -0.16 -16.43 -24.64
C TYR A 612 -0.03 -14.95 -25.03
N LEU A 613 0.31 -14.07 -24.08
CA LEU A 613 0.59 -12.67 -24.39
C LEU A 613 1.92 -12.54 -25.16
N PRO A 614 2.05 -11.59 -26.10
CA PRO A 614 3.32 -11.28 -26.74
C PRO A 614 4.44 -11.15 -25.71
N LYS A 615 5.68 -11.55 -26.06
CA LYS A 615 6.82 -11.29 -25.19
C LYS A 615 6.94 -9.77 -25.00
N MET A 616 7.05 -9.33 -23.75
CA MET A 616 7.25 -7.91 -23.41
C MET A 616 8.64 -7.53 -23.93
N GLY A 617 8.71 -6.88 -25.09
CA GLY A 617 9.95 -6.37 -25.70
C GLY A 617 10.87 -7.42 -26.34
N CYS A 618 10.54 -7.84 -27.57
CA CYS A 618 11.56 -8.17 -28.58
C CYS A 618 11.50 -7.13 -29.68
#